data_AF-A0A9D2ZQV3-F1
#
_entry.id   AF-A0A9D2ZQV3-F1
#
_cell.length_a   1.000
_cell.length_b   1.000
_cell.length_c   1.000
_cell.angle_alpha   90.00
_cell.angle_beta   90.00
_cell.angle_gamma   90.00
#
_symmetry.space_group_name_H-M   'P 1'
#
loop_
_entity.id
_entity.type
_entity.pdbx_description
1 polymer ?
#
loop_
_entity_poly.entity_id
_entity_poly.type
_entity_poly.pdbx_seq_one_letter_code
_entity_poly.pdbx_strand_id
1 'polypeptide(L)'
;MFRFILTGGLSAIVDFGSTAIFTFLFGFGDTVAKIIGFILGTLTAYMINRRWTFNAAPSTKRFVITMATYALTFVVQVGLYRLSIPWLEGLELSPLVVRLISFVIAQGTATVLNFLIQRFVIFRN
;
A
#
# COMPACT_ATOMS: atom_id res chain seq x y z
N MET A 1 19.53 13.81 1.58
CA MET A 1 19.29 13.22 0.24
C MET A 1 20.10 11.95 -0.01
N PHE A 2 21.43 11.96 0.05
CA PHE A 2 22.27 10.76 -0.24
C PHE A 2 21.91 9.50 0.59
N ARG A 3 21.65 9.67 1.89
CA ARG A 3 21.24 8.58 2.79
C ARG A 3 19.88 7.97 2.43
N PHE A 4 18.98 8.78 1.87
CA PHE A 4 17.65 8.35 1.45
C PHE A 4 17.72 7.52 0.14
N ILE A 5 18.60 7.90 -0.77
CA ILE A 5 18.83 7.17 -2.03
C ILE A 5 19.49 5.81 -1.74
N LEU A 6 20.45 5.75 -0.82
CA LEU A 6 21.11 4.51 -0.39
C LEU A 6 20.15 3.53 0.31
N THR A 7 19.30 4.03 1.22
CA THR A 7 18.31 3.18 1.91
C THR A 7 17.21 2.69 0.97
N GLY A 8 16.76 3.53 0.03
CA GLY A 8 15.84 3.14 -1.03
C GLY A 8 16.44 2.07 -1.95
N GLY A 9 17.71 2.24 -2.35
CA GLY A 9 18.42 1.25 -3.17
C GLY A 9 18.57 -0.10 -2.48
N LEU A 10 18.97 -0.12 -1.19
CA LEU A 10 19.05 -1.35 -0.40
C LEU A 10 17.70 -2.03 -0.22
N SER A 11 16.63 -1.27 0.03
CA SER A 11 15.27 -1.81 0.10
C SER A 11 14.81 -2.46 -1.20
N ALA A 12 15.14 -1.85 -2.34
CA ALA A 12 14.77 -2.37 -3.65
C ALA A 12 15.50 -3.68 -3.96
N ILE A 13 16.78 -3.78 -3.56
CA ILE A 13 17.56 -5.02 -3.67
C ILE A 13 16.94 -6.12 -2.81
N VAL A 14 16.50 -5.81 -1.59
CA VAL A 14 15.88 -6.81 -0.70
C VAL A 14 14.49 -7.23 -1.19
N ASP A 15 13.67 -6.30 -1.70
CA ASP A 15 12.38 -6.65 -2.31
C ASP A 15 12.57 -7.59 -3.50
N PHE A 16 13.41 -7.17 -4.46
CA PHE A 16 13.63 -7.95 -5.67
C PHE A 16 14.30 -9.29 -5.38
N GLY A 17 15.32 -9.32 -4.51
CA GLY A 17 16.00 -10.54 -4.10
C GLY A 17 15.07 -11.51 -3.37
N SER A 18 14.24 -11.02 -2.45
CA SER A 18 13.27 -11.85 -1.75
C SER A 18 12.20 -12.38 -2.70
N THR A 19 11.66 -11.53 -3.57
CA THR A 19 10.70 -11.94 -4.61
C THR A 19 11.29 -13.06 -5.47
N ALA A 20 12.52 -12.88 -5.97
CA ALA A 20 13.19 -13.87 -6.79
C ALA A 20 13.44 -15.19 -6.03
N ILE A 21 13.85 -15.14 -4.76
CA ILE A 21 14.04 -16.34 -3.94
C ILE A 21 12.71 -17.09 -3.77
N PHE A 22 11.62 -16.41 -3.43
CA PHE A 22 10.33 -17.07 -3.23
C PHE A 22 9.74 -17.62 -4.54
N THR A 23 9.91 -16.92 -5.65
CA THR A 23 9.49 -17.40 -6.98
C THR A 23 10.33 -18.58 -7.45
N PHE A 24 11.65 -18.45 -7.49
CA PHE A 24 12.52 -19.41 -8.18
C PHE A 24 13.05 -20.55 -7.28
N LEU A 25 13.23 -20.31 -5.98
CA LEU A 25 13.71 -21.34 -5.04
C LEU A 25 12.56 -22.11 -4.37
N PHE A 26 11.47 -21.42 -4.04
CA PHE A 26 10.34 -22.00 -3.31
C PHE A 26 9.11 -22.29 -4.18
N GLY A 27 9.14 -21.90 -5.46
CA GLY A 27 8.07 -22.19 -6.42
C GLY A 27 6.74 -21.48 -6.11
N PHE A 28 6.77 -20.40 -5.33
CA PHE A 28 5.57 -19.63 -5.05
C PHE A 28 5.11 -18.89 -6.31
N GLY A 29 3.79 -18.79 -6.49
CA GLY A 29 3.23 -17.97 -7.57
C GLY A 29 3.67 -16.51 -7.42
N ASP A 30 3.93 -15.85 -8.54
CA ASP A 30 4.52 -14.51 -8.60
C ASP A 30 3.83 -13.49 -7.68
N THR A 31 2.50 -13.57 -7.55
CA THR A 31 1.74 -12.72 -6.64
C THR A 31 2.13 -12.89 -5.18
N VAL A 32 2.30 -14.13 -4.71
CA VAL A 32 2.65 -14.43 -3.32
C VAL A 32 4.10 -14.07 -3.04
N ALA A 33 5.00 -14.42 -3.96
CA ALA A 33 6.40 -14.06 -3.86
C ALA A 33 6.61 -12.53 -3.84
N LYS A 34 5.85 -11.78 -4.64
CA LYS A 34 5.92 -10.32 -4.69
C LYS A 34 5.37 -9.65 -3.44
N ILE A 35 4.32 -10.21 -2.83
CA ILE A 35 3.80 -9.73 -1.54
C ILE A 35 4.87 -9.90 -0.45
N ILE A 36 5.52 -11.06 -0.39
CA ILE A 36 6.57 -11.34 0.60
C ILE A 36 7.79 -10.46 0.37
N GLY A 37 8.22 -10.29 -0.88
CA GLY A 37 9.34 -9.42 -1.22
C GLY A 37 9.08 -7.96 -0.89
N PHE A 38 7.88 -7.47 -1.19
CA PHE A 38 7.48 -6.11 -0.84
C PHE A 38 7.51 -5.87 0.68
N ILE A 39 7.02 -6.83 1.48
CA ILE A 39 7.05 -6.77 2.95
C ILE A 39 8.50 -6.73 3.46
N LEU A 40 9.38 -7.59 2.95
CA LEU A 40 10.78 -7.66 3.38
C LEU A 40 11.58 -6.42 2.96
N GLY A 41 11.35 -5.90 1.76
CA GLY A 41 11.94 -4.66 1.28
C GLY A 41 11.55 -3.47 2.16
N THR A 42 10.26 -3.27 2.38
CA THR A 42 9.76 -2.17 3.24
C THR A 42 10.21 -2.29 4.69
N LEU A 43 10.27 -3.51 5.26
CA LEU A 43 10.85 -3.74 6.58
C LEU A 43 12.32 -3.33 6.66
N THR A 44 13.10 -3.67 5.63
CA THR A 44 14.53 -3.34 5.58
C THR A 44 14.75 -1.84 5.43
N ALA A 45 13.98 -1.18 4.56
CA ALA A 45 13.99 0.28 4.41
C ALA A 45 13.70 0.98 5.74
N TYR A 46 12.71 0.48 6.47
CA TYR A 46 12.32 1.00 7.77
C TYR A 46 13.42 0.80 8.82
N MET A 47 14.01 -0.39 8.92
CA MET A 47 15.09 -0.68 9.87
C MET A 47 16.31 0.21 9.64
N ILE A 48 16.71 0.42 8.38
CA ILE A 48 17.88 1.24 8.06
C ILE A 48 17.58 2.73 8.30
N ASN A 49 16.43 3.24 7.83
CA ASN A 49 16.05 4.64 8.06
C ASN A 49 15.87 4.96 9.54
N ARG A 50 15.35 4.02 10.32
CA ARG A 50 15.15 4.17 11.76
C ARG A 50 16.48 4.30 12.53
N ARG A 51 17.45 3.43 12.26
CA ARG A 51 18.73 3.41 12.98
C ARG A 51 19.66 4.54 12.56
N TRP A 52 19.62 4.93 11.28
CA TRP A 52 20.64 5.81 10.71
C TRP A 52 20.19 7.26 10.52
N THR A 53 18.88 7.51 10.35
CA THR A 53 18.38 8.87 10.07
C THR A 53 17.77 9.54 11.29
N PHE A 54 17.05 8.83 12.14
CA PHE A 54 16.22 9.47 13.18
C PHE A 54 16.60 9.18 14.62
N ASN A 55 17.46 8.18 14.88
CA ASN A 55 17.87 7.77 16.23
C ASN A 55 16.67 7.67 17.21
N ALA A 56 15.51 7.29 16.68
CA ALA A 56 14.23 7.35 17.35
C ALA A 56 13.86 5.99 17.95
N ALA A 57 13.27 6.00 19.14
CA ALA A 57 12.79 4.80 19.80
C ALA A 57 11.81 4.03 18.88
N PRO A 58 11.89 2.69 18.78
CA PRO A 58 10.97 1.89 17.99
C PRO A 58 9.52 2.16 18.40
N SER A 59 8.69 2.59 17.45
CA SER A 59 7.27 2.29 17.52
C SER A 59 6.86 1.61 16.23
N THR A 60 7.21 0.33 16.13
CA THR A 60 6.71 -0.61 15.11
C THR A 60 5.20 -0.54 15.00
N LYS A 61 4.54 -0.24 16.13
CA LYS A 61 3.11 0.01 16.23
C LYS A 61 2.63 1.11 15.28
N ARG A 62 3.29 2.28 15.24
CA ARG A 62 2.89 3.39 14.34
C ARG A 62 3.07 3.04 12.86
N PHE A 63 4.17 2.38 12.49
CA PHE A 63 4.43 1.97 11.10
C PHE A 63 3.43 0.90 10.62
N VAL A 64 3.20 -0.13 11.44
CA VAL A 64 2.23 -1.20 11.12
C VAL A 64 0.82 -0.62 11.03
N ILE A 65 0.45 0.32 11.91
CA ILE A 65 -0.85 1.00 11.85
C ILE A 65 -0.98 1.80 10.54
N THR A 66 0.04 2.53 10.11
CA THR A 66 0.01 3.29 8.85
C THR A 66 -0.06 2.38 7.62
N MET A 67 0.67 1.27 7.60
CA MET A 67 0.58 0.31 6.49
C MET A 67 -0.75 -0.42 6.46
N ALA A 68 -1.26 -0.88 7.61
CA ALA A 68 -2.58 -1.50 7.71
C ALA A 68 -3.69 -0.54 7.28
N THR A 69 -3.55 0.73 7.63
CA THR A 69 -4.41 1.83 7.20
C THR A 69 -4.44 1.98 5.68
N TYR A 70 -3.28 2.09 5.04
CA TYR A 70 -3.22 2.28 3.59
C TYR A 70 -3.72 1.04 2.84
N ALA A 71 -3.39 -0.15 3.35
CA ALA A 71 -3.91 -1.40 2.81
C ALA A 71 -5.44 -1.47 2.92
N LEU A 72 -6.02 -1.07 4.05
CA LEU A 72 -7.46 -1.04 4.25
C LEU A 72 -8.15 -0.03 3.32
N THR A 73 -7.62 1.19 3.20
CA THR A 73 -8.14 2.21 2.28
C THR A 73 -8.11 1.71 0.84
N PHE A 74 -7.03 1.02 0.45
CA PHE A 74 -6.90 0.46 -0.89
C PHE A 74 -7.92 -0.67 -1.15
N VAL A 75 -8.12 -1.58 -0.20
CA VAL A 75 -9.12 -2.65 -0.31
C VAL A 75 -10.52 -2.07 -0.45
N VAL A 76 -10.86 -1.05 0.36
CA VAL A 76 -12.17 -0.38 0.26
C VAL A 76 -12.33 0.33 -1.08
N GLN A 77 -11.29 1.03 -1.55
CA GLN A 77 -11.32 1.72 -2.85
C GLN A 77 -11.57 0.74 -4.00
N VAL A 78 -10.81 -0.36 -4.06
CA VAL A 78 -10.95 -1.39 -5.11
C VAL A 78 -12.29 -2.10 -5.00
N GLY A 79 -12.74 -2.41 -3.78
CA GLY A 79 -14.05 -3.03 -3.53
C GLY A 79 -15.19 -2.15 -4.02
N LEU A 80 -15.21 -0.88 -3.64
CA LEU A 80 -16.23 0.07 -4.09
C LEU A 80 -16.21 0.28 -5.59
N TYR A 81 -15.03 0.37 -6.20
CA TYR A 81 -14.92 0.48 -7.66
C TYR A 81 -15.53 -0.74 -8.36
N ARG A 82 -15.22 -1.95 -7.91
CA ARG A 82 -15.75 -3.19 -8.52
C ARG A 82 -17.24 -3.39 -8.28
N LEU A 83 -17.74 -2.98 -7.11
CA LEU A 83 -19.17 -3.12 -6.76
C LEU A 83 -20.04 -2.05 -7.43
N SER A 84 -19.50 -0.86 -7.67
CA SER A 84 -20.24 0.24 -8.31
C SER A 84 -20.45 0.03 -9.81
N ILE A 85 -19.53 -0.64 -10.51
CA ILE A 85 -19.67 -0.95 -11.94
C ILE A 85 -20.96 -1.72 -12.26
N PRO A 86 -21.25 -2.91 -11.70
CA PRO A 86 -22.46 -3.67 -12.04
C PRO A 86 -23.74 -2.95 -11.59
N TRP A 87 -23.67 -2.12 -10.56
CA TRP A 87 -24.81 -1.28 -10.14
C TRP A 87 -25.12 -0.18 -11.17
N LEU A 88 -24.08 0.41 -11.78
CA LEU A 88 -24.19 1.47 -12.78
C LEU A 88 -24.45 0.95 -14.20
N GLU A 89 -24.06 -0.29 -14.51
CA GLU A 89 -24.37 -0.95 -15.79
C GLU A 89 -25.88 -1.16 -15.98
N GLY A 90 -26.66 -1.21 -14.89
CA GLY A 90 -28.13 -1.25 -14.92
C GLY A 90 -28.81 0.06 -15.35
N LEU A 91 -28.06 1.15 -15.56
CA LEU A 91 -28.58 2.47 -15.92
C LEU A 91 -28.45 2.80 -17.42
N GLU A 92 -28.10 1.82 -18.27
CA GLU A 92 -27.92 1.99 -19.72
C GLU A 92 -26.92 3.11 -20.12
N LEU A 93 -25.99 3.43 -19.21
CA LEU A 93 -24.96 4.44 -19.43
C LEU A 93 -23.84 3.90 -20.33
N SER A 94 -23.11 4.81 -20.98
CA SER A 94 -21.93 4.39 -21.77
C SER A 94 -20.86 3.77 -20.86
N PRO A 95 -20.10 2.77 -21.34
CA PRO A 95 -19.07 2.10 -20.52
C PRO A 95 -18.03 3.04 -19.92
N LEU A 96 -17.76 4.16 -20.61
CA LEU A 96 -16.85 5.20 -20.13
C LEU A 96 -17.44 5.95 -18.94
N VAL A 97 -18.72 6.35 -19.02
CA VAL A 97 -19.42 7.07 -17.95
C VAL A 97 -19.57 6.21 -16.71
N VAL A 98 -19.92 4.92 -16.86
CA VAL A 98 -19.99 3.95 -15.75
C VAL A 98 -18.67 3.90 -14.98
N ARG A 99 -17.55 3.75 -15.69
CA ARG A 99 -16.21 3.68 -15.09
C ARG A 99 -15.78 5.00 -14.46
N LEU A 100 -16.14 6.14 -15.05
CA LEU A 100 -15.88 7.45 -14.46
C LEU A 100 -16.64 7.65 -13.15
N ILE A 101 -17.94 7.34 -13.10
CA ILE A 101 -18.74 7.48 -11.88
C ILE A 101 -18.22 6.51 -10.81
N SER A 102 -17.92 5.26 -11.18
CA SER A 102 -17.32 4.27 -10.28
C SER A 102 -15.99 4.76 -9.70
N PHE A 103 -15.15 5.38 -10.55
CA PHE A 103 -13.88 5.95 -10.13
C PHE A 103 -14.07 7.11 -9.15
N VAL A 104 -15.00 8.02 -9.42
CA VAL A 104 -15.29 9.16 -8.53
C VAL A 104 -15.80 8.69 -7.17
N ILE A 105 -16.70 7.69 -7.13
CA ILE A 105 -17.20 7.10 -5.87
C ILE A 105 -16.06 6.46 -5.08
N ALA A 106 -15.25 5.64 -5.74
CA ALA A 106 -14.13 4.94 -5.12
C ALA A 106 -13.06 5.93 -4.60
N GLN A 107 -12.68 6.91 -5.43
CA GLN A 107 -11.68 7.91 -5.09
C GLN A 107 -12.16 8.87 -4.00
N GLY A 108 -13.43 9.30 -4.05
CA GLY A 108 -14.04 10.12 -3.00
C GLY A 108 -14.01 9.42 -1.65
N THR A 109 -14.42 8.15 -1.61
CA THR A 109 -14.38 7.34 -0.38
C THR A 109 -12.95 7.13 0.12
N ALA A 110 -12.01 6.81 -0.77
CA ALA A 110 -10.59 6.67 -0.40
C ALA A 110 -10.00 7.95 0.18
N THR A 111 -10.41 9.11 -0.33
CA THR A 111 -9.96 10.42 0.16
C THR A 111 -10.50 10.70 1.56
N VAL A 112 -11.79 10.45 1.79
CA VAL A 112 -12.41 10.59 3.12
C VAL A 112 -11.77 9.62 4.13
N LEU A 113 -11.57 8.35 3.76
CA LEU A 113 -10.90 7.38 4.62
C LEU A 113 -9.45 7.78 4.92
N ASN A 114 -8.66 8.16 3.92
CA ASN A 114 -7.30 8.64 4.16
C ASN A 114 -7.28 9.85 5.09
N PHE A 115 -8.21 10.80 4.93
CA PHE A 115 -8.34 11.95 5.82
C PHE A 115 -8.70 11.53 7.24
N LEU A 116 -9.73 10.71 7.43
CA LEU A 116 -10.16 10.22 8.74
C LEU A 116 -9.03 9.47 9.44
N ILE A 117 -8.31 8.63 8.71
CA ILE A 117 -7.26 7.84 9.31
C ILE A 117 -6.05 8.72 9.67
N GLN A 118 -5.66 9.64 8.80
CA GLN A 118 -4.63 10.62 9.15
C GLN A 118 -5.06 11.45 10.37
N ARG A 119 -6.28 11.98 10.39
CA ARG A 119 -6.80 12.85 11.44
C ARG A 119 -6.97 12.15 12.78
N PHE A 120 -7.54 10.95 12.81
CA PHE A 120 -7.96 10.28 14.04
C PHE A 120 -7.00 9.17 14.51
N VAL A 121 -6.18 8.62 13.62
CA VAL A 121 -5.26 7.50 13.95
C VAL A 121 -3.81 7.96 13.96
N ILE A 122 -3.36 8.75 12.97
CA ILE A 122 -1.95 9.14 12.84
C ILE A 122 -1.64 10.40 13.65
N PHE A 123 -2.43 11.46 13.53
CA PHE A 123 -2.24 12.73 14.25
C PHE A 123 -2.96 12.77 15.61
N ARG A 124 -3.08 11.61 16.27
CA ARG A 124 -3.57 11.52 17.64
C ARG A 124 -2.36 11.71 18.59
N ASN A 125 -2.09 12.97 18.92
CA ASN A 125 -0.98 13.53 19.72
C ASN A 125 0.43 13.35 19.15
#